data_AF-A0A8C9PUD7-F1
#
_entry.id   AF-A0A8C9PUD7-F1
#
_cell.length_a   1.000
_cell.length_b   1.000
_cell.length_c   1.000
_cell.angle_alpha   90.00
_cell.angle_beta   90.00
_cell.angle_gamma   90.00
#
_symmetry.space_group_name_H-M   'P 1'
#
loop_
_entity.id
_entity.type
_entity.pdbx_description
1 polymer ?
#
loop_
_entity_poly.entity_id
_entity_poly.type
_entity_poly.pdbx_seq_one_letter_code
_entity_poly.pdbx_strand_id
1 'polypeptide(L)'
;MWCRKVCTFLNCRGSSPDPKHLILLPAFALCHAFNLDTENPMTFQENAKGFGQSVVQFEGSRIVVGAPQEIKADNQTGGLYQCEINTRKCEPIYFQVPMEAVNMSLGLSLATAINPSQLLACGPTVHQTCKENTYVNGFCFLFGSNLLQQPQRFPEALRACPQQESDIAFLIDGSGSINENDFRKMKDFVSTVMDQFKKSKTLFSLMQYSNEFQTHFTFNYFKTNPNPRLLVNQIRQLHGTTYTATGIRKVVRELFQSANGARENAVKILVVITDGEKYQDPLNYEDVIPEADRKGVIRYVIGVGNHGAAPLPPLKYDLQSEKEGRACEGKHFAY
;
A
#
# COMPACT_ATOMS: atom_id res chain seq x y z
N MET A 1 23.66 -15.09 40.46
CA MET A 1 23.19 -16.20 41.32
C MET A 1 21.66 -16.16 41.31
N TRP A 2 21.03 -17.17 40.70
CA TRP A 2 19.59 -17.23 40.43
C TRP A 2 18.76 -17.32 41.71
N CYS A 3 17.59 -16.68 41.72
CA CYS A 3 16.47 -17.15 42.53
C CYS A 3 15.20 -17.15 41.65
N ARG A 4 14.92 -18.31 41.05
CA ARG A 4 13.62 -18.66 40.48
C ARG A 4 12.63 -18.84 41.64
N LYS A 5 11.50 -18.13 41.63
CA LYS A 5 10.28 -18.57 42.32
C LYS A 5 9.28 -19.02 41.27
N VAL A 6 9.22 -20.34 41.11
CA VAL A 6 8.16 -21.06 40.39
C VAL A 6 6.94 -21.10 41.31
N CYS A 7 5.80 -20.61 40.83
CA CYS A 7 4.49 -20.93 41.41
C CYS A 7 4.08 -22.31 40.89
N THR A 8 3.93 -23.28 41.79
CA THR A 8 3.38 -24.60 41.46
C THR A 8 1.93 -24.65 41.91
N PHE A 9 1.06 -25.05 40.98
CA PHE A 9 -0.38 -25.24 41.13
C PHE A 9 -0.74 -26.20 42.29
N LEU A 10 -1.70 -25.78 43.13
CA LEU A 10 -2.40 -26.67 44.06
C LEU A 10 -3.30 -27.65 43.28
N ASN A 11 -3.22 -28.93 43.63
CA ASN A 11 -4.24 -29.92 43.28
C ASN A 11 -4.73 -30.55 44.59
N CYS A 12 -5.94 -30.17 45.03
CA CYS A 12 -6.60 -30.75 46.20
C CYS A 12 -7.44 -31.96 45.74
N ARG A 13 -7.16 -33.15 46.28
CA ARG A 13 -8.13 -34.26 46.34
C ARG A 13 -8.16 -34.81 47.76
N GLY A 14 -9.36 -34.81 48.33
CA GLY A 14 -9.65 -35.38 49.65
C GLY A 14 -9.83 -36.90 49.62
N SER A 15 -9.53 -37.53 50.74
CA SER A 15 -10.14 -38.78 51.21
C SER A 15 -9.97 -38.88 52.73
N SER A 16 -10.98 -39.46 53.39
CA SER A 16 -11.17 -39.61 54.85
C SER A 16 -11.82 -40.99 55.09
N PRO A 17 -11.90 -41.55 56.31
CA PRO A 17 -10.89 -41.73 57.38
C PRO A 17 -10.77 -43.23 57.81
N ASP A 18 -9.83 -43.57 58.72
CA ASP A 18 -10.02 -44.31 60.00
C ASP A 18 -8.75 -44.97 60.60
N PRO A 19 -8.67 -45.29 61.93
CA PRO A 19 -7.83 -44.50 62.82
C PRO A 19 -6.77 -45.33 63.56
N LYS A 20 -5.59 -44.76 63.82
CA LYS A 20 -4.75 -45.14 64.98
C LYS A 20 -4.05 -43.91 65.55
N HIS A 21 -4.24 -43.74 66.85
CA HIS A 21 -3.72 -42.67 67.70
C HIS A 21 -2.22 -42.44 67.54
N LEU A 22 -1.86 -41.23 67.13
CA LEU A 22 -0.62 -40.58 67.52
C LEU A 22 -0.91 -39.09 67.62
N ILE A 23 -0.94 -38.57 68.86
CA ILE A 23 -1.13 -37.14 69.13
C ILE A 23 0.16 -36.43 68.75
N LEU A 24 0.25 -35.99 67.49
CA LEU A 24 1.10 -34.91 67.05
C LEU A 24 0.17 -33.74 66.80
N LEU A 25 0.24 -32.69 67.63
CA LEU A 25 -0.38 -31.40 67.34
C LEU A 25 0.17 -30.91 65.99
N PRO A 26 -0.62 -30.89 64.90
CA PRO A 26 -0.22 -30.08 63.76
C PRO A 26 -0.59 -28.66 64.17
N ALA A 27 0.39 -27.86 64.55
CA ALA A 27 0.25 -26.43 64.41
C ALA A 27 0.03 -26.18 62.90
N PHE A 28 -1.23 -26.18 62.46
CA PHE A 28 -1.61 -25.60 61.19
C PHE A 28 -1.38 -24.10 61.32
N ALA A 29 -0.12 -23.69 61.18
CA ALA A 29 0.21 -22.34 60.81
C ALA A 29 -0.38 -22.15 59.41
N LEU A 30 -1.58 -21.56 59.35
CA LEU A 30 -2.14 -21.01 58.12
C LEU A 30 -1.11 -20.00 57.61
N CYS A 31 -0.27 -20.44 56.69
CA CYS A 31 0.72 -19.59 56.04
C CYS A 31 -0.06 -18.68 55.08
N HIS A 32 -0.62 -17.61 55.62
CA HIS A 32 -1.17 -16.51 54.84
C HIS A 32 -0.03 -15.70 54.23
N ALA A 33 0.67 -16.31 53.28
CA ALA A 33 1.73 -15.66 52.51
C ALA A 33 1.10 -14.78 51.42
N PHE A 34 0.45 -13.68 51.83
CA PHE A 34 0.11 -12.59 50.92
C PHE A 34 1.05 -11.41 51.22
N ASN A 35 1.88 -11.03 50.25
CA ASN A 35 2.88 -9.95 50.37
C ASN A 35 2.46 -8.69 49.58
N LEU A 36 1.18 -8.56 49.24
CA LEU A 36 0.63 -7.41 48.53
C LEU A 36 -0.18 -6.60 49.54
N ASP A 37 0.24 -5.35 49.77
CA ASP A 37 -0.52 -4.43 50.61
C ASP A 37 -1.80 -4.04 49.86
N THR A 38 -2.94 -4.39 50.45
CA THR A 38 -4.27 -4.11 49.91
C THR A 38 -5.00 -3.04 50.73
N GLU A 39 -4.45 -2.61 51.86
CA GLU A 39 -5.06 -1.61 52.75
C GLU A 39 -4.77 -0.19 52.26
N ASN A 40 -3.59 0.03 51.68
CA ASN A 40 -3.15 1.36 51.22
C ASN A 40 -2.78 1.38 49.73
N PRO A 41 -3.71 1.04 48.80
CA PRO A 41 -3.41 1.03 47.37
C PRO A 41 -3.19 2.45 46.84
N MET A 42 -2.15 2.63 46.02
CA MET A 42 -2.00 3.84 45.22
C MET A 42 -2.87 3.74 43.97
N THR A 43 -3.74 4.73 43.75
CA THR A 43 -4.66 4.75 42.62
C THR A 43 -4.39 5.96 41.73
N PHE A 44 -4.30 5.72 40.43
CA PHE A 44 -4.24 6.75 39.39
C PHE A 44 -5.56 6.76 38.62
N GLN A 45 -6.13 7.93 38.37
CA GLN A 45 -7.41 8.09 37.67
C GLN A 45 -7.32 9.23 36.67
N GLU A 46 -7.82 8.98 35.46
CA GLU A 46 -7.96 9.97 34.40
C GLU A 46 -9.28 9.73 33.66
N ASN A 47 -9.86 10.79 33.09
CA ASN A 47 -11.13 10.71 32.35
C ASN A 47 -10.96 10.19 30.91
N ALA A 48 -9.74 9.86 30.49
CA ALA A 48 -9.46 9.37 29.15
C ALA A 48 -10.06 7.96 28.95
N LYS A 49 -10.77 7.78 27.83
CA LYS A 49 -11.45 6.51 27.54
C LYS A 49 -10.42 5.40 27.33
N GLY A 50 -10.58 4.30 28.05
CA GLY A 50 -9.65 3.18 28.03
C GLY A 50 -8.37 3.42 28.84
N PHE A 51 -8.28 4.48 29.63
CA PHE A 51 -7.14 4.69 30.54
C PHE A 51 -6.95 3.48 31.47
N GLY A 52 -5.71 3.00 31.57
CA GLY A 52 -5.38 1.83 32.38
C GLY A 52 -5.51 0.50 31.62
N GLN A 53 -5.91 0.51 30.34
CA GLN A 53 -6.04 -0.71 29.55
C GLN A 53 -4.69 -1.41 29.29
N SER A 54 -3.60 -0.63 29.23
CA SER A 54 -2.24 -1.15 29.26
C SER A 54 -1.41 -0.35 30.24
N VAL A 55 -0.51 -1.02 30.97
CA VAL A 55 0.34 -0.40 31.97
C VAL A 55 1.72 -1.05 31.94
N VAL A 56 2.77 -0.23 32.05
CA VAL A 56 4.15 -0.70 32.19
C VAL A 56 4.90 0.19 33.18
N GLN A 57 5.80 -0.42 33.96
CA GLN A 57 6.71 0.33 34.82
C GLN A 57 7.92 0.77 33.98
N PHE A 58 8.31 2.04 34.10
CA PHE A 58 9.41 2.63 33.36
C PHE A 58 10.38 3.32 34.32
N GLU A 59 11.66 3.02 34.21
CA GLU A 59 12.73 3.56 35.08
C GLU A 59 12.49 3.41 36.60
N GLY A 60 11.67 2.44 37.02
CA GLY A 60 11.43 2.12 38.42
C GLY A 60 10.51 3.08 39.18
N SER A 61 10.53 4.38 38.88
CA SER A 61 9.71 5.39 39.58
C SER A 61 8.48 5.88 38.81
N ARG A 62 8.37 5.51 37.52
CA ARG A 62 7.29 5.96 36.63
C ARG A 62 6.45 4.79 36.16
N ILE A 63 5.16 5.05 35.95
CA ILE A 63 4.24 4.11 35.31
C ILE A 63 3.73 4.77 34.04
N VAL A 64 3.87 4.09 32.91
CA VAL A 64 3.28 4.53 31.65
C VAL A 64 1.96 3.80 31.45
N VAL A 65 0.92 4.57 31.17
CA VAL A 65 -0.46 4.08 31.05
C VAL A 65 -1.00 4.41 29.67
N GLY A 66 -1.55 3.41 29.00
CA GLY A 66 -2.23 3.57 27.72
C GLY A 66 -3.72 3.86 27.89
N ALA A 67 -4.26 4.70 27.01
CA ALA A 67 -5.67 5.02 26.89
C ALA A 67 -6.12 4.87 25.42
N PRO A 68 -6.18 3.64 24.87
CA PRO A 68 -6.32 3.40 23.43
C PRO A 68 -7.63 3.87 22.80
N GLN A 69 -8.66 4.16 23.60
CA GLN A 69 -9.97 4.61 23.11
C GLN A 69 -10.17 6.13 23.27
N GLU A 70 -9.19 6.85 23.79
CA GLU A 70 -9.23 8.30 23.89
C GLU A 70 -9.21 8.93 22.51
N ILE A 71 -10.08 9.90 22.24
CA ILE A 71 -10.11 10.62 20.97
C ILE A 71 -9.27 11.89 21.15
N LYS A 72 -8.11 11.98 20.48
CA LYS A 72 -7.20 13.13 20.57
C LYS A 72 -7.51 14.19 19.51
N ALA A 73 -7.94 13.76 18.32
CA ALA A 73 -8.34 14.60 17.21
C ALA A 73 -9.23 13.79 16.25
N ASP A 74 -9.76 14.44 15.21
CA ASP A 74 -10.43 13.74 14.12
C ASP A 74 -9.51 12.68 13.53
N ASN A 75 -10.00 11.44 13.42
CA ASN A 75 -9.25 10.28 12.93
C ASN A 75 -8.00 9.91 13.76
N GLN A 76 -7.88 10.38 15.00
CA GLN A 76 -6.80 10.00 15.91
C GLN A 76 -7.34 9.47 17.24
N THR A 77 -7.09 8.18 17.48
CA THR A 77 -7.43 7.50 18.73
C THR A 77 -6.21 6.96 19.45
N GLY A 78 -6.27 7.03 20.76
CA GLY A 78 -5.27 6.53 21.69
C GLY A 78 -4.41 7.64 22.30
N GLY A 79 -4.19 7.52 23.60
CA GLY A 79 -3.33 8.40 24.39
C GLY A 79 -2.33 7.61 25.22
N LEU A 80 -1.25 8.30 25.61
CA LEU A 80 -0.26 7.82 26.55
C LEU A 80 -0.14 8.80 27.70
N TYR A 81 0.02 8.26 28.91
CA TYR A 81 0.17 9.03 30.14
C TYR A 81 1.39 8.51 30.90
N GLN A 82 2.14 9.42 31.50
CA GLN A 82 3.16 9.09 32.50
C GLN A 82 2.62 9.43 33.89
N CYS A 83 2.66 8.47 34.80
CA CYS A 83 2.20 8.60 36.17
C CYS A 83 3.39 8.48 37.12
N GLU A 84 3.61 9.53 37.90
CA GLU A 84 4.73 9.63 38.84
C GLU A 84 4.28 9.09 40.20
N ILE A 85 4.99 8.07 40.71
CA ILE A 85 4.63 7.39 41.96
C ILE A 85 4.72 8.35 43.16
N ASN A 86 5.71 9.23 43.17
CA ASN A 86 5.95 10.15 44.28
C ASN A 86 4.90 11.26 44.37
N THR A 87 4.49 11.82 43.22
CA THR A 87 3.54 12.94 43.17
C THR A 87 2.09 12.46 43.08
N ARG A 88 1.88 11.18 42.75
CA ARG A 88 0.56 10.57 42.47
C ARG A 88 -0.21 11.29 41.35
N LYS A 89 0.52 11.89 40.40
CA LYS A 89 -0.05 12.61 39.26
C LYS A 89 0.23 11.87 37.96
N CYS A 90 -0.73 11.89 37.06
CA CYS A 90 -0.57 11.47 35.68
C CYS A 90 -0.56 12.68 34.77
N GLU A 91 0.35 12.68 33.80
CA GLU A 91 0.43 13.72 32.76
C GLU A 91 0.46 13.07 31.38
N PRO A 92 -0.26 13.63 30.40
CA PRO A 92 -0.23 13.12 29.04
C PRO A 92 1.15 13.30 28.40
N ILE A 93 1.57 12.30 27.61
CA ILE A 93 2.80 12.34 26.82
C ILE A 93 2.48 12.91 25.44
N TYR A 94 3.02 14.09 25.12
CA TYR A 94 2.77 14.78 23.85
C TYR A 94 3.89 14.56 22.83
N PHE A 95 3.54 14.16 21.62
CA PHE A 95 4.45 14.03 20.48
C PHE A 95 3.67 14.07 19.16
N GLN A 96 4.36 14.07 18.02
CA GLN A 96 3.71 14.17 16.71
C GLN A 96 3.36 12.79 16.17
N VAL A 97 2.06 12.50 16.07
CA VAL A 97 1.54 11.31 15.40
C VAL A 97 1.36 11.63 13.90
N PRO A 98 1.90 10.80 12.98
CA PRO A 98 1.70 11.00 11.55
C PRO A 98 0.21 10.95 11.15
N MET A 99 -0.19 11.72 10.14
CA MET A 99 -1.58 11.77 9.69
C MET A 99 -2.04 10.44 9.07
N GLU A 100 -1.11 9.61 8.61
CA GLU A 100 -1.38 8.31 8.02
C GLU A 100 -1.76 7.25 9.08
N ALA A 101 -1.49 7.49 10.37
CA ALA A 101 -1.78 6.57 11.47
C ALA A 101 -3.22 6.73 11.98
N VAL A 102 -4.19 6.59 11.07
CA VAL A 102 -5.61 6.81 11.35
C VAL A 102 -6.15 5.80 12.38
N ASN A 103 -6.78 6.31 13.43
CA ASN A 103 -7.46 5.54 14.49
C ASN A 103 -6.63 4.38 15.04
N MET A 104 -5.34 4.63 15.27
CA MET A 104 -4.38 3.58 15.60
C MET A 104 -4.58 2.92 16.96
N SER A 105 -5.45 3.46 17.83
CA SER A 105 -5.62 3.00 19.22
C SER A 105 -4.30 2.97 19.98
N LEU A 106 -3.54 4.06 19.87
CA LEU A 106 -2.23 4.22 20.51
C LEU A 106 -2.30 3.92 22.01
N GLY A 107 -1.34 3.12 22.50
CA GLY A 107 -1.32 2.69 23.89
C GLY A 107 -2.13 1.43 24.15
N LEU A 108 -2.57 0.70 23.11
CA LEU A 108 -3.15 -0.63 23.30
C LEU A 108 -2.08 -1.65 23.71
N SER A 109 -0.85 -1.49 23.23
CA SER A 109 0.29 -2.33 23.59
C SER A 109 1.48 -1.48 24.00
N LEU A 110 2.05 -1.79 25.16
CA LEU A 110 3.24 -1.14 25.73
C LEU A 110 4.29 -2.20 26.08
N ALA A 111 5.55 -1.87 25.90
CA ALA A 111 6.68 -2.69 26.33
C ALA A 111 7.85 -1.79 26.76
N THR A 112 8.70 -2.30 27.66
CA THR A 112 9.87 -1.56 28.16
C THR A 112 11.13 -2.40 28.09
N ALA A 113 12.25 -1.77 27.78
CA ALA A 113 13.59 -2.32 27.97
C ALA A 113 14.32 -1.52 29.05
N ILE A 114 15.25 -2.18 29.76
CA ILE A 114 15.97 -1.59 30.90
C ILE A 114 17.42 -1.22 30.52
N ASN A 115 17.96 -1.79 29.43
CA ASN A 115 19.36 -1.57 29.01
C ASN A 115 19.46 -1.45 27.47
N PRO A 116 19.40 -0.24 26.89
CA PRO A 116 19.07 1.04 27.55
C PRO A 116 17.59 1.12 27.97
N SER A 117 17.27 2.04 28.88
CA SER A 117 15.87 2.35 29.24
C SER A 117 15.12 2.86 28.03
N GLN A 118 14.19 2.05 27.52
CA GLN A 118 13.37 2.39 26.36
C GLN A 118 11.92 1.98 26.59
N LEU A 119 11.01 2.75 26.01
CA LEU A 119 9.58 2.46 26.00
C LEU A 119 9.14 2.31 24.55
N LEU A 120 8.51 1.18 24.23
CA LEU A 120 7.83 0.95 22.97
C LEU A 120 6.32 1.08 23.21
N ALA A 121 5.67 2.02 22.53
CA ALA A 121 4.23 2.19 22.57
C ALA A 121 3.64 2.00 21.17
N CYS A 122 2.65 1.11 21.05
CA CYS A 122 2.08 0.72 19.77
C CYS A 122 0.56 0.93 19.72
N GLY A 123 0.10 1.27 18.53
CA GLY A 123 -1.29 1.24 18.13
C GLY A 123 -1.47 0.25 16.96
N PRO A 124 -2.07 -0.92 17.19
CA PRO A 124 -2.14 -2.00 16.20
C PRO A 124 -3.35 -1.89 15.26
N THR A 125 -4.15 -0.81 15.33
CA THR A 125 -5.40 -0.66 14.57
C THR A 125 -5.35 0.44 13.52
N VAL A 126 -4.19 0.70 12.93
CA VAL A 126 -4.09 1.70 11.86
C VAL A 126 -4.89 1.20 10.66
N HIS A 127 -5.97 1.90 10.34
CA HIS A 127 -6.81 1.57 9.19
C HIS A 127 -6.24 2.21 7.92
N GLN A 128 -6.03 1.38 6.90
CA GLN A 128 -5.59 1.83 5.58
C GLN A 128 -6.51 1.26 4.49
N THR A 129 -7.31 2.12 3.86
CA THR A 129 -8.20 1.72 2.77
C THR A 129 -7.49 1.85 1.41
N CYS A 130 -7.49 0.77 0.64
CA CYS A 130 -6.86 0.65 -0.67
C CYS A 130 -7.87 0.08 -1.68
N LYS A 131 -8.51 0.96 -2.46
CA LYS A 131 -9.68 0.62 -3.29
C LYS A 131 -10.77 -0.03 -2.42
N GLU A 132 -11.13 -1.29 -2.70
CA GLU A 132 -12.17 -2.05 -1.99
C GLU A 132 -11.66 -2.76 -0.74
N ASN A 133 -10.34 -2.84 -0.54
CA ASN A 133 -9.74 -3.55 0.59
C ASN A 133 -9.37 -2.57 1.71
N THR A 134 -9.60 -2.98 2.96
CA THR A 134 -9.09 -2.28 4.14
C THR A 134 -8.04 -3.14 4.84
N TYR A 135 -6.83 -2.60 4.98
CA TYR A 135 -5.75 -3.22 5.73
C TYR A 135 -5.73 -2.66 7.15
N VAL A 136 -5.42 -3.53 8.12
CA VAL A 136 -5.18 -3.14 9.51
C VAL A 136 -3.71 -3.34 9.79
N ASN A 137 -3.00 -2.24 10.02
CA ASN A 137 -1.56 -2.21 10.28
C ASN A 137 -1.28 -1.81 11.73
N GLY A 138 -0.07 -2.12 12.19
CA GLY A 138 0.46 -1.59 13.44
C GLY A 138 1.47 -0.47 13.21
N PHE A 139 1.44 0.52 14.09
CA PHE A 139 2.44 1.58 14.14
C PHE A 139 2.86 1.82 15.58
N CYS A 140 4.16 2.04 15.78
CA CYS A 140 4.79 2.11 17.09
C CYS A 140 5.73 3.29 17.19
N PHE A 141 5.94 3.72 18.43
CA PHE A 141 6.84 4.79 18.81
C PHE A 141 7.80 4.27 19.88
N LEU A 142 9.10 4.38 19.60
CA LEU A 142 10.18 4.01 20.50
C LEU A 142 10.71 5.28 21.17
N PHE A 143 10.47 5.40 22.47
CA PHE A 143 10.95 6.49 23.32
C PHE A 143 12.21 6.05 24.06
N GLY A 144 13.13 6.99 24.28
CA GLY A 144 14.22 6.83 25.24
C GLY A 144 13.78 7.18 26.67
N SER A 145 14.75 7.39 27.56
CA SER A 145 14.52 7.83 28.95
C SER A 145 13.71 9.13 29.06
N ASN A 146 13.95 10.09 28.15
CA ASN A 146 13.22 11.35 28.12
C ASN A 146 11.99 11.24 27.20
N LEU A 147 10.82 11.08 27.80
CA LEU A 147 9.53 10.95 27.10
C LEU A 147 9.06 12.25 26.41
N LEU A 148 9.73 13.39 26.67
CA LEU A 148 9.45 14.66 26.00
C LEU A 148 10.16 14.78 24.64
N GLN A 149 11.15 13.94 24.37
CA GLN A 149 11.84 13.92 23.10
C GLN A 149 10.99 13.20 22.04
N GLN A 150 11.09 13.64 20.78
CA GLN A 150 10.39 12.96 19.68
C GLN A 150 10.84 11.50 19.57
N PRO A 151 9.90 10.54 19.60
CA PRO A 151 10.23 9.12 19.51
C PRO A 151 10.62 8.72 18.09
N GLN A 152 11.38 7.64 17.99
CA GLN A 152 11.61 6.97 16.71
C GLN A 152 10.34 6.20 16.29
N ARG A 153 9.99 6.28 15.01
CA ARG A 153 8.82 5.60 14.44
C ARG A 153 9.16 4.19 13.98
N PHE A 154 8.24 3.25 14.18
CA PHE A 154 8.38 1.88 13.71
C PHE A 154 7.04 1.31 13.21
N PRO A 155 6.94 0.86 11.95
CA PRO A 155 7.95 1.00 10.88
C PRO A 155 8.21 2.48 10.55
N GLU A 156 9.31 2.79 9.85
CA GLU A 156 9.64 4.17 9.45
C GLU A 156 8.55 4.77 8.53
N ALA A 157 7.96 3.94 7.67
CA ALA A 157 6.82 4.26 6.84
C ALA A 157 5.83 3.09 6.81
N LEU A 158 4.54 3.40 6.74
CA LEU A 158 3.49 2.40 6.50
C LEU A 158 3.62 1.86 5.07
N ARG A 159 3.25 0.58 4.89
CA ARG A 159 3.28 -0.05 3.57
C ARG A 159 2.29 0.66 2.64
N ALA A 160 2.73 1.01 1.44
CA ALA A 160 1.85 1.57 0.42
C ALA A 160 0.81 0.52 -0.03
N CYS A 161 -0.32 1.00 -0.55
CA CYS A 161 -1.32 0.13 -1.15
C CYS A 161 -0.72 -0.70 -2.29
N PRO A 162 -1.11 -1.98 -2.45
CA PRO A 162 -0.74 -2.75 -3.63
C PRO A 162 -1.16 -2.01 -4.91
N GLN A 163 -0.18 -1.70 -5.76
CA GLN A 163 -0.41 -1.11 -7.07
C GLN A 163 -0.52 -2.20 -8.11
N GLN A 164 -1.56 -2.13 -8.94
CA GLN A 164 -1.71 -2.99 -10.12
C GLN A 164 -0.61 -2.66 -11.13
N GLU A 165 0.09 -3.68 -11.59
CA GLU A 165 1.11 -3.54 -12.63
C GLU A 165 0.46 -3.27 -13.99
N SER A 166 1.06 -2.39 -14.79
CA SER A 166 0.54 -2.03 -16.12
C SER A 166 1.67 -1.89 -17.13
N ASP A 167 1.48 -2.45 -18.32
CA ASP A 167 2.41 -2.35 -19.43
C ASP A 167 1.73 -1.59 -20.57
N ILE A 168 2.22 -0.39 -20.85
CA ILE A 168 1.64 0.50 -21.86
C ILE A 168 2.56 0.56 -23.08
N ALA A 169 2.07 0.09 -24.23
CA ALA A 169 2.76 0.23 -25.51
C ALA A 169 2.15 1.39 -26.30
N PHE A 170 2.96 2.36 -26.69
CA PHE A 170 2.59 3.39 -27.66
C PHE A 170 2.86 2.89 -29.08
N LEU A 171 1.86 3.00 -29.94
CA LEU A 171 1.98 2.85 -31.38
C LEU A 171 1.73 4.21 -32.01
N ILE A 172 2.80 4.89 -32.42
CA ILE A 172 2.71 6.26 -32.96
C ILE A 172 2.81 6.25 -34.48
N ASP A 173 1.94 7.02 -35.12
CA ASP A 173 1.93 7.23 -36.55
C ASP A 173 3.07 8.18 -36.96
N GLY A 174 3.96 7.68 -37.79
CA GLY A 174 5.08 8.42 -38.38
C GLY A 174 4.94 8.55 -39.90
N SER A 175 3.75 8.33 -40.46
CA SER A 175 3.47 8.43 -41.90
C SER A 175 3.66 9.85 -42.44
N GLY A 176 3.63 9.99 -43.77
CA GLY A 176 3.81 11.28 -44.46
C GLY A 176 2.64 12.26 -44.34
N SER A 177 1.45 11.81 -43.90
CA SER A 177 0.30 12.68 -43.66
C SER A 177 0.42 13.49 -42.37
N ILE A 178 1.22 13.00 -41.41
CA ILE A 178 1.55 13.73 -40.19
C ILE A 178 2.57 14.82 -40.49
N ASN A 179 2.23 16.08 -40.22
CA ASN A 179 3.20 17.17 -40.32
C ASN A 179 4.17 17.20 -39.13
N GLU A 180 5.34 17.82 -39.30
CA GLU A 180 6.40 17.83 -38.29
C GLU A 180 5.98 18.41 -36.93
N ASN A 181 5.11 19.42 -36.92
CA ASN A 181 4.64 20.05 -35.69
C ASN A 181 3.72 19.11 -34.92
N ASP A 182 2.83 18.40 -35.61
CA ASP A 182 1.95 17.42 -34.99
C ASP A 182 2.71 16.19 -34.53
N PHE A 183 3.72 15.73 -35.30
CA PHE A 183 4.63 14.69 -34.82
C PHE A 183 5.37 15.10 -33.53
N ARG A 184 5.80 16.37 -33.43
CA ARG A 184 6.41 16.90 -32.19
C ARG A 184 5.41 16.88 -31.03
N LYS A 185 4.17 17.29 -31.25
CA LYS A 185 3.11 17.22 -30.22
C LYS A 185 2.82 15.79 -29.78
N MET A 186 2.80 14.82 -30.70
CA MET A 186 2.62 13.40 -30.39
C MET A 186 3.72 12.90 -29.45
N LYS A 187 4.98 13.26 -29.75
CA LYS A 187 6.13 12.97 -28.89
C LYS A 187 6.00 13.62 -27.50
N ASP A 188 5.63 14.89 -27.45
CA ASP A 188 5.44 15.59 -26.17
C ASP A 188 4.31 14.99 -25.34
N PHE A 189 3.22 14.57 -25.99
CA PHE A 189 2.12 13.85 -25.36
C PHE A 189 2.60 12.54 -24.73
N VAL A 190 3.33 11.71 -25.47
CA VAL A 190 3.89 10.45 -24.96
C VAL A 190 4.77 10.70 -23.74
N SER A 191 5.71 11.65 -23.84
CA SER A 191 6.58 12.00 -22.71
C SER A 191 5.78 12.46 -21.48
N THR A 192 4.75 13.28 -21.69
CA THR A 192 3.89 13.80 -20.61
C THR A 192 3.11 12.69 -19.93
N VAL A 193 2.53 11.76 -20.69
CA VAL A 193 1.85 10.60 -20.12
C VAL A 193 2.82 9.77 -19.30
N MET A 194 3.99 9.42 -19.84
CA MET A 194 5.00 8.64 -19.11
C MET A 194 5.42 9.30 -17.78
N ASP A 195 5.58 10.63 -17.77
CA ASP A 195 5.94 11.39 -16.57
C ASP A 195 4.86 11.32 -15.47
N GLN A 196 3.56 11.27 -15.83
CA GLN A 196 2.47 11.12 -14.86
C GLN A 196 2.51 9.79 -14.10
N PHE A 197 3.09 8.74 -14.71
CA PHE A 197 3.17 7.39 -14.14
C PHE A 197 4.49 7.12 -13.39
N LYS A 198 5.34 8.12 -13.16
CA LYS A 198 6.69 7.94 -12.55
C LYS A 198 6.69 7.29 -11.16
N LYS A 199 5.60 7.42 -10.39
CA LYS A 199 5.44 6.80 -9.05
C LYS A 199 4.59 5.52 -9.07
N SER A 200 4.27 5.00 -10.25
CA SER A 200 3.46 3.79 -10.43
C SER A 200 4.30 2.59 -10.84
N LYS A 201 3.73 1.39 -10.80
CA LYS A 201 4.33 0.16 -11.35
C LYS A 201 4.08 0.00 -12.84
N THR A 202 4.18 1.08 -13.61
CA THR A 202 3.91 1.09 -15.06
C THR A 202 5.20 1.03 -15.87
N LEU A 203 5.25 0.13 -16.86
CA LEU A 203 6.34 0.07 -17.84
C LEU A 203 5.84 0.53 -19.20
N PHE A 204 6.72 1.13 -19.98
CA PHE A 204 6.40 1.67 -21.29
C PHE A 204 7.23 1.03 -22.40
N SER A 205 6.63 0.91 -23.58
CA SER A 205 7.31 0.57 -24.82
C SER A 205 6.76 1.45 -25.95
N LEU A 206 7.55 1.69 -26.99
CA LEU A 206 7.12 2.51 -28.12
C LEU A 206 7.58 1.91 -29.44
N MET A 207 6.62 1.74 -30.33
CA MET A 207 6.82 1.47 -31.75
C MET A 207 6.25 2.63 -32.57
N GLN A 208 7.03 3.10 -33.53
CA GLN A 208 6.56 3.97 -34.57
C GLN A 208 6.20 3.14 -35.81
N TYR A 209 5.15 3.54 -36.52
CA TYR A 209 4.77 2.91 -37.78
C TYR A 209 4.54 3.91 -38.92
N SER A 210 4.80 3.43 -40.13
CA SER A 210 4.32 3.96 -41.41
C SER A 210 3.99 2.76 -42.31
N ASN A 211 4.58 2.64 -43.50
CA ASN A 211 4.79 1.35 -44.17
C ASN A 211 5.97 0.56 -43.58
N GLU A 212 6.79 1.22 -42.76
CA GLU A 212 7.87 0.61 -41.98
C GLU A 212 7.52 0.60 -40.49
N PHE A 213 8.23 -0.22 -39.70
CA PHE A 213 7.98 -0.35 -38.27
C PHE A 213 9.29 -0.29 -37.50
N GLN A 214 9.37 0.65 -36.56
CA GLN A 214 10.56 0.84 -35.74
C GLN A 214 10.19 0.81 -34.26
N THR A 215 10.68 -0.21 -33.55
CA THR A 215 10.66 -0.22 -32.09
C THR A 215 11.78 0.68 -31.57
N HIS A 216 11.41 1.78 -30.91
CA HIS A 216 12.38 2.72 -30.34
C HIS A 216 12.86 2.27 -28.96
N PHE A 217 11.97 1.69 -28.16
CA PHE A 217 12.34 1.04 -26.90
C PHE A 217 11.32 -0.01 -26.48
N THR A 218 11.81 -1.09 -25.88
CA THR A 218 11.02 -2.18 -25.28
C THR A 218 10.75 -1.91 -23.80
N PHE A 219 9.86 -2.69 -23.17
CA PHE A 219 9.64 -2.61 -21.73
C PHE A 219 10.93 -2.88 -20.92
N ASN A 220 11.77 -3.81 -21.39
CA ASN A 220 13.08 -4.09 -20.80
C ASN A 220 14.00 -2.85 -20.82
N TYR A 221 14.06 -2.16 -21.96
CA TYR A 221 14.89 -0.96 -22.09
C TYR A 221 14.38 0.18 -21.21
N PHE A 222 13.05 0.39 -21.17
CA PHE A 222 12.44 1.40 -20.31
C PHE A 222 12.71 1.14 -18.82
N LYS A 223 12.63 -0.12 -18.39
CA LYS A 223 12.90 -0.53 -17.00
C LYS A 223 14.30 -0.11 -16.52
N THR A 224 15.30 -0.16 -17.40
CA THR A 224 16.68 0.23 -17.08
C THR A 224 16.97 1.71 -17.38
N ASN A 225 16.20 2.34 -18.26
CA ASN A 225 16.38 3.73 -18.68
C ASN A 225 15.06 4.55 -18.60
N PRO A 226 14.49 4.77 -17.41
CA PRO A 226 13.16 5.37 -17.24
C PRO A 226 13.20 6.91 -17.34
N ASN A 227 13.75 7.45 -18.43
CA ASN A 227 13.75 8.89 -18.70
C ASN A 227 12.91 9.20 -19.95
N PRO A 228 11.62 9.57 -19.80
CA PRO A 228 10.71 9.76 -20.92
C PRO A 228 11.20 10.74 -21.97
N ARG A 229 11.72 11.90 -21.55
CA ARG A 229 12.21 12.95 -22.46
C ARG A 229 13.38 12.46 -23.30
N LEU A 230 14.34 11.77 -22.69
CA LEU A 230 15.51 11.25 -23.43
C LEU A 230 15.11 10.18 -24.45
N LEU A 231 14.19 9.29 -24.08
CA LEU A 231 13.71 8.22 -24.95
C LEU A 231 12.96 8.75 -26.16
N VAL A 232 12.13 9.77 -25.97
CA VAL A 232 11.24 10.27 -27.02
C VAL A 232 11.92 11.32 -27.90
N ASN A 233 12.79 12.18 -27.36
CA ASN A 233 13.40 13.28 -28.12
C ASN A 233 14.18 12.80 -29.36
N GLN A 234 14.81 11.63 -29.29
CA GLN A 234 15.65 11.07 -30.35
C GLN A 234 14.84 10.48 -31.51
N ILE A 235 13.53 10.27 -31.32
CA ILE A 235 12.65 9.67 -32.32
C ILE A 235 12.49 10.62 -33.51
N ARG A 236 12.83 10.12 -34.70
CA ARG A 236 12.63 10.78 -35.98
C ARG A 236 11.46 10.16 -36.72
N GLN A 237 10.72 10.99 -37.45
CA GLN A 237 9.59 10.55 -38.26
C GLN A 237 10.07 9.63 -39.38
N LEU A 238 9.35 8.53 -39.64
CA LEU A 238 9.69 7.59 -40.72
C LEU A 238 9.31 8.10 -42.11
N HIS A 239 8.18 8.82 -42.19
CA HIS A 239 7.45 9.11 -43.42
C HIS A 239 6.95 7.84 -44.12
N GLY A 240 6.20 8.00 -45.22
CA GLY A 240 5.61 6.90 -45.98
C GLY A 240 4.10 6.75 -45.80
N THR A 241 3.55 5.56 -46.05
CA THR A 241 2.10 5.30 -45.93
C THR A 241 1.71 4.83 -44.54
N THR A 242 0.45 4.42 -44.32
CA THR A 242 -0.12 4.32 -42.96
C THR A 242 -0.64 2.90 -42.68
N TYR A 243 0.25 1.99 -42.25
CA TYR A 243 -0.09 0.58 -41.98
C TYR A 243 -0.52 0.34 -40.52
N THR A 244 -1.61 1.00 -40.11
CA THR A 244 -2.12 0.98 -38.73
C THR A 244 -2.52 -0.42 -38.24
N ALA A 245 -3.27 -1.19 -39.04
CA ALA A 245 -3.73 -2.53 -38.64
C ALA A 245 -2.54 -3.49 -38.50
N THR A 246 -1.60 -3.42 -39.44
CA THR A 246 -0.34 -4.20 -39.34
C THR A 246 0.48 -3.78 -38.12
N GLY A 247 0.56 -2.48 -37.82
CA GLY A 247 1.24 -1.95 -36.63
C GLY A 247 0.65 -2.49 -35.33
N ILE A 248 -0.69 -2.49 -35.19
CA ILE A 248 -1.39 -3.06 -34.03
C ILE A 248 -1.00 -4.53 -33.85
N ARG A 249 -1.04 -5.33 -34.93
CA ARG A 249 -0.65 -6.75 -34.86
C ARG A 249 0.80 -6.93 -34.42
N LYS A 250 1.72 -6.10 -34.92
CA LYS A 250 3.14 -6.17 -34.53
C LYS A 250 3.32 -5.86 -33.06
N VAL A 251 2.70 -4.82 -32.53
CA VAL A 251 2.77 -4.51 -31.08
C VAL A 251 2.26 -5.67 -30.23
N VAL A 252 1.12 -6.25 -30.61
CA VAL A 252 0.50 -7.40 -29.92
C VAL A 252 1.34 -8.68 -29.99
N ARG A 253 2.10 -8.88 -31.07
CA ARG A 253 2.93 -10.08 -31.25
C ARG A 253 4.38 -9.91 -30.81
N GLU A 254 4.90 -8.69 -30.79
CA GLU A 254 6.31 -8.42 -30.55
C GLU A 254 6.53 -7.70 -29.23
N LEU A 255 5.90 -6.56 -28.97
CA LEU A 255 6.18 -5.77 -27.76
C LEU A 255 5.62 -6.42 -26.49
N PHE A 256 4.39 -6.96 -26.54
CA PHE A 256 3.76 -7.62 -25.39
C PHE A 256 4.28 -9.05 -25.10
N GLN A 257 5.54 -9.31 -25.43
CA GLN A 257 6.24 -10.57 -25.17
C GLN A 257 7.14 -10.45 -23.94
N SER A 258 7.26 -11.53 -23.17
CA SER A 258 8.16 -11.60 -22.01
C SER A 258 9.62 -11.34 -22.40
N ALA A 259 10.04 -11.78 -23.59
CA ALA A 259 11.36 -11.50 -24.15
C ALA A 259 11.65 -9.98 -24.29
N ASN A 260 10.61 -9.17 -24.48
CA ASN A 260 10.70 -7.71 -24.57
C ASN A 260 10.37 -6.99 -23.24
N GLY A 261 10.18 -7.76 -22.17
CA GLY A 261 9.98 -7.26 -20.81
C GLY A 261 8.52 -7.07 -20.39
N ALA A 262 7.57 -7.49 -21.22
CA ALA A 262 6.16 -7.48 -20.84
C ALA A 262 5.91 -8.50 -19.72
N ARG A 263 5.15 -8.10 -18.71
CA ARG A 263 4.83 -8.88 -17.53
C ARG A 263 3.53 -9.65 -17.75
N GLU A 264 3.52 -10.91 -17.32
CA GLU A 264 2.37 -11.81 -17.51
C GLU A 264 1.10 -11.32 -16.80
N ASN A 265 1.26 -10.84 -15.55
CA ASN A 265 0.15 -10.41 -14.68
C ASN A 265 -0.13 -8.89 -14.75
N ALA A 266 0.53 -8.15 -15.64
CA ALA A 266 0.28 -6.73 -15.82
C ALA A 266 -0.89 -6.48 -16.76
N VAL A 267 -1.64 -5.40 -16.52
CA VAL A 267 -2.65 -4.91 -17.48
C VAL A 267 -1.93 -4.43 -18.74
N LYS A 268 -2.29 -4.97 -19.90
CA LYS A 268 -1.68 -4.62 -21.18
C LYS A 268 -2.53 -3.56 -21.88
N ILE A 269 -1.92 -2.41 -22.16
CA ILE A 269 -2.60 -1.27 -22.78
C ILE A 269 -1.84 -0.85 -24.02
N LEU A 270 -2.52 -0.83 -25.17
CA LEU A 270 -2.02 -0.26 -26.41
C LEU A 270 -2.65 1.12 -26.63
N VAL A 271 -1.82 2.15 -26.75
CA VAL A 271 -2.26 3.49 -27.13
C VAL A 271 -1.80 3.77 -28.56
N VAL A 272 -2.74 3.84 -29.48
CA VAL A 272 -2.50 4.19 -30.89
C VAL A 272 -2.68 5.69 -31.06
N ILE A 273 -1.71 6.36 -31.65
CA ILE A 273 -1.76 7.81 -31.93
C ILE A 273 -1.61 7.99 -33.43
N THR A 274 -2.63 8.51 -34.10
CA THR A 274 -2.73 8.57 -35.58
C THR A 274 -3.63 9.74 -36.02
N ASP A 275 -3.51 10.19 -37.25
CA ASP A 275 -4.45 11.13 -37.89
C ASP A 275 -5.69 10.43 -38.50
N GLY A 276 -5.76 9.10 -38.42
CA GLY A 276 -7.01 8.36 -38.64
C GLY A 276 -7.17 7.70 -40.00
N GLU A 277 -6.33 8.01 -40.99
CA GLU A 277 -6.44 7.42 -42.33
C GLU A 277 -5.42 6.30 -42.56
N LYS A 278 -5.89 5.04 -42.43
CA LYS A 278 -5.13 3.86 -42.89
C LYS A 278 -5.02 3.90 -44.41
N TYR A 279 -3.79 3.86 -44.94
CA TYR A 279 -3.52 3.94 -46.37
C TYR A 279 -2.55 2.84 -46.82
N GLN A 280 -2.98 2.04 -47.81
CA GLN A 280 -2.25 0.90 -48.40
C GLN A 280 -1.90 -0.26 -47.44
N ASP A 281 -2.45 -0.29 -46.23
CA ASP A 281 -2.24 -1.39 -45.30
C ASP A 281 -2.84 -2.70 -45.86
N PRO A 282 -2.06 -3.80 -45.97
CA PRO A 282 -2.55 -5.08 -46.45
C PRO A 282 -3.54 -5.76 -45.51
N LEU A 283 -3.64 -5.32 -44.25
CA LEU A 283 -4.58 -5.85 -43.27
C LEU A 283 -5.72 -4.87 -42.97
N ASN A 284 -6.82 -5.42 -42.50
CA ASN A 284 -7.93 -4.66 -41.94
C ASN A 284 -8.00 -4.85 -40.42
N TYR A 285 -8.78 -4.00 -39.75
CA TYR A 285 -8.91 -4.06 -38.29
C TYR A 285 -9.55 -5.37 -37.83
N GLU A 286 -10.46 -5.93 -38.64
CA GLU A 286 -11.13 -7.21 -38.41
C GLU A 286 -10.13 -8.38 -38.34
N ASP A 287 -8.98 -8.27 -39.00
CA ASP A 287 -7.94 -9.30 -39.00
C ASP A 287 -7.09 -9.31 -37.72
N VAL A 288 -7.02 -8.17 -37.01
CA VAL A 288 -6.01 -7.95 -35.95
C VAL A 288 -6.63 -7.68 -34.57
N ILE A 289 -7.79 -7.04 -34.51
CA ILE A 289 -8.45 -6.70 -33.25
C ILE A 289 -8.88 -7.94 -32.46
N PRO A 290 -9.45 -9.01 -33.07
CA PRO A 290 -9.78 -10.23 -32.33
C PRO A 290 -8.56 -10.90 -31.68
N GLU A 291 -7.36 -10.77 -32.25
CA GLU A 291 -6.14 -11.28 -31.62
C GLU A 291 -5.77 -10.44 -30.38
N ALA A 292 -5.87 -9.12 -30.49
CA ALA A 292 -5.62 -8.22 -29.36
C ALA A 292 -6.59 -8.48 -28.20
N ASP A 293 -7.86 -8.74 -28.50
CA ASP A 293 -8.89 -9.11 -27.51
C ASP A 293 -8.56 -10.42 -26.79
N ARG A 294 -8.24 -11.48 -27.54
CA ARG A 294 -7.87 -12.78 -26.95
C ARG A 294 -6.62 -12.68 -26.06
N LYS A 295 -5.74 -11.71 -26.31
CA LYS A 295 -4.54 -11.45 -25.50
C LYS A 295 -4.77 -10.45 -24.36
N GLY A 296 -6.00 -10.00 -24.14
CA GLY A 296 -6.36 -9.08 -23.06
C GLY A 296 -5.73 -7.69 -23.20
N VAL A 297 -5.46 -7.23 -24.42
CA VAL A 297 -4.87 -5.91 -24.67
C VAL A 297 -5.97 -4.87 -24.77
N ILE A 298 -6.06 -3.99 -23.77
CA ILE A 298 -6.93 -2.80 -23.78
C ILE A 298 -6.37 -1.81 -24.78
N ARG A 299 -7.22 -1.15 -25.57
CA ARG A 299 -6.77 -0.26 -26.65
C ARG A 299 -7.42 1.11 -26.54
N TYR A 300 -6.60 2.14 -26.70
CA TYR A 300 -7.03 3.54 -26.84
C TYR A 300 -6.53 4.09 -28.17
N VAL A 301 -7.32 4.95 -28.80
CA VAL A 301 -6.91 5.67 -30.01
C VAL A 301 -7.00 7.16 -29.76
N ILE A 302 -5.95 7.86 -30.15
CA ILE A 302 -5.83 9.31 -30.04
C ILE A 302 -5.67 9.85 -31.45
N GLY A 303 -6.68 10.62 -31.88
CA GLY A 303 -6.67 11.33 -33.16
C GLY A 303 -5.77 12.56 -33.12
N VAL A 304 -5.06 12.81 -34.21
CA VAL A 304 -4.20 13.97 -34.38
C VAL A 304 -4.67 14.79 -35.59
N GLY A 305 -4.87 16.08 -35.40
CA GLY A 305 -5.38 16.98 -36.45
C GLY A 305 -6.90 16.96 -36.58
N ASN A 306 -7.41 17.46 -37.72
CA ASN A 306 -8.85 17.64 -37.98
C ASN A 306 -9.53 16.42 -38.63
N HIS A 307 -8.78 15.35 -38.88
CA HIS A 307 -9.31 14.11 -39.45
C HIS A 307 -9.66 13.24 -38.24
N GLY A 308 -10.95 13.07 -37.97
CA GLY A 308 -11.39 12.28 -36.83
C GLY A 308 -10.82 10.86 -36.94
N ALA A 309 -10.09 10.39 -35.93
CA ALA A 309 -9.62 9.01 -35.91
C ALA A 309 -10.81 8.06 -36.08
N ALA A 310 -10.77 7.20 -37.10
CA ALA A 310 -11.78 6.17 -37.26
C ALA A 310 -11.86 5.35 -35.96
N PRO A 311 -13.03 5.25 -35.31
CA PRO A 311 -13.13 4.55 -34.04
C PRO A 311 -12.78 3.08 -34.24
N LEU A 312 -11.85 2.55 -33.43
CA LEU A 312 -11.65 1.11 -33.35
C LEU A 312 -12.94 0.45 -32.86
N PRO A 313 -13.23 -0.79 -33.30
CA PRO A 313 -14.34 -1.55 -32.76
C PRO A 313 -14.24 -1.58 -31.22
N PRO A 314 -15.33 -1.31 -30.49
CA PRO A 314 -15.31 -1.31 -29.04
C PRO A 314 -14.86 -2.67 -28.52
N LEU A 315 -14.11 -2.66 -27.41
CA LEU A 315 -13.77 -3.87 -26.67
C LEU A 315 -15.07 -4.62 -26.35
N LYS A 316 -15.25 -5.83 -26.90
CA LYS A 316 -16.24 -6.77 -26.37
C LYS A 316 -15.70 -7.27 -25.04
N TYR A 317 -16.02 -6.54 -23.97
CA TYR A 317 -15.95 -7.12 -22.63
C TYR A 317 -17.04 -8.18 -22.54
N ASP A 318 -16.66 -9.47 -22.51
CA ASP A 318 -17.55 -10.52 -22.00
C ASP A 318 -17.73 -10.29 -20.50
N LEU A 319 -18.64 -9.37 -20.17
CA LEU A 319 -19.22 -9.22 -18.83
C LEU A 319 -20.20 -10.38 -18.60
N GLN A 320 -19.68 -11.60 -18.47
CA GLN A 320 -20.45 -12.76 -18.00
C GLN A 320 -20.00 -13.26 -16.61
N SER A 321 -19.12 -12.54 -15.89
CA SER A 321 -18.74 -12.92 -14.52
C SER A 321 -19.03 -11.91 -13.41
N GLU A 322 -19.61 -10.73 -13.70
CA GLU A 322 -20.04 -9.79 -12.65
C GLU A 322 -21.55 -9.51 -12.75
N LYS A 323 -22.35 -10.50 -12.37
CA LYS A 323 -23.68 -10.21 -11.81
C LYS A 323 -23.50 -9.94 -10.33
N GLU A 324 -23.30 -8.68 -9.97
CA GLU A 324 -23.95 -7.98 -8.85
C GLU A 324 -23.28 -6.62 -8.62
N GLY A 325 -24.04 -5.53 -8.81
CA GLY A 325 -23.76 -4.26 -8.11
C GLY A 325 -23.54 -3.00 -8.95
N ARG A 326 -24.66 -2.39 -9.36
CA ARG A 326 -24.87 -0.94 -9.62
C ARG A 326 -24.06 -0.25 -10.73
N ALA A 327 -24.84 0.12 -11.75
CA ALA A 327 -24.52 1.06 -12.81
C ALA A 327 -24.08 2.44 -12.29
N CYS A 328 -23.02 2.97 -12.92
CA CYS A 328 -22.79 4.42 -13.03
C CYS A 328 -22.70 4.75 -14.52
N GLU A 329 -23.70 5.50 -15.00
CA GLU A 329 -23.79 6.01 -16.36
C GLU A 329 -22.56 6.86 -16.72
N GLY A 330 -21.97 6.55 -17.87
CA GLY A 330 -20.87 7.32 -18.45
C GLY A 330 -21.36 8.67 -18.96
N LYS A 331 -20.80 9.76 -18.44
CA LYS A 331 -20.77 11.04 -19.13
C LYS A 331 -19.49 11.10 -19.96
N HIS A 332 -19.67 11.09 -21.28
CA HIS A 332 -18.64 11.48 -22.23
C HIS A 332 -18.16 12.90 -21.91
N PHE A 333 -16.85 13.05 -21.75
CA PHE A 333 -16.18 14.33 -21.92
C PHE A 333 -15.21 14.18 -23.09
N ALA A 334 -15.62 14.73 -24.23
CA ALA A 334 -14.74 15.09 -25.31
C ALA A 334 -14.14 16.46 -24.99
N TYR A 335 -12.83 16.60 -25.16
CA TYR A 335 -12.15 17.87 -25.44
C TYR A 335 -11.17 17.63 -26.57
#